data_AF-A0A6M1ZVH5-F1
#
_entry.id   AF-A0A6M1ZVH5-F1
#
_cell.length_a   1.000
_cell.length_b   1.000
_cell.length_c   1.000
_cell.angle_alpha   90.00
_cell.angle_beta   90.00
_cell.angle_gamma   90.00
#
_symmetry.space_group_name_H-M   'P 1'
#
loop_
_entity.id
_entity.type
_entity.pdbx_description
1 polymer ?
#
loop_
_entity_poly.entity_id
_entity_poly.type
_entity_poly.pdbx_seq_one_letter_code
_entity_poly.pdbx_strand_id
1 'polypeptide(L)'
;GKEILVENESQRIGTLIIPRPLFEQMKCAPAFVLQVPQEKRLQECLDEYLALGSQKLSAALLCLKKKLGSLETKRALEALEQNNFYECCRILLRYYDKKYNYGMSQRDPKILTILPSTQVADDTIINKIQNYLHS
;
A
#
# COMPACT_ATOMS: atom_id res chain seq x y z
N GLY A 1 -8.58 -7.25 27.67
CA GLY A 1 -7.87 -6.02 27.25
C GLY A 1 -8.51 -5.50 25.97
N LYS A 2 -8.34 -4.22 25.62
CA LYS A 2 -8.81 -3.70 24.33
C LYS A 2 -7.90 -4.22 23.21
N GLU A 3 -8.49 -4.66 22.12
CA GLU A 3 -7.77 -5.03 20.90
C GLU A 3 -7.24 -3.76 20.23
N ILE A 4 -6.01 -3.82 19.71
CA ILE A 4 -5.38 -2.72 19.00
C ILE A 4 -5.11 -3.21 17.58
N LEU A 5 -5.75 -2.56 16.62
CA LEU A 5 -5.44 -2.73 15.20
C LEU A 5 -4.41 -1.69 14.80
N VAL A 6 -3.43 -2.13 14.04
CA VAL A 6 -2.37 -1.28 13.50
C VAL A 6 -2.22 -1.55 12.00
N GLU A 7 -1.93 -0.51 11.24
CA GLU A 7 -1.59 -0.67 9.83
C GLU A 7 -0.29 -1.47 9.68
N ASN A 8 -0.28 -2.35 8.67
CA ASN A 8 0.84 -3.26 8.43
C ASN A 8 1.97 -2.58 7.65
N GLU A 9 2.56 -1.56 8.27
CA GLU A 9 3.62 -0.76 7.69
C GLU A 9 5.00 -1.41 7.84
N SER A 10 5.92 -0.98 6.97
CA SER A 10 7.33 -1.35 7.14
C SER A 10 7.90 -0.72 8.41
N GLN A 11 8.97 -1.29 8.98
CA GLN A 11 9.56 -0.79 10.23
C GLN A 11 9.94 0.70 10.17
N ARG A 12 10.19 1.25 8.98
CA ARG A 12 10.65 2.64 8.79
C ARG A 12 9.73 3.42 7.87
N ILE A 13 9.14 4.50 8.38
CA ILE A 13 8.35 5.47 7.63
C ILE A 13 9.11 6.81 7.63
N GLY A 14 9.81 7.10 6.53
CA GLY A 14 10.68 8.29 6.46
C GLY A 14 11.80 8.23 7.50
N THR A 15 11.76 9.11 8.49
CA THR A 15 12.68 9.16 9.64
C THR A 15 12.15 8.44 10.88
N LEU A 16 10.86 8.08 10.91
CA LEU A 16 10.23 7.37 12.01
C LEU A 16 10.54 5.87 11.91
N ILE A 17 10.86 5.25 13.06
CA ILE A 17 11.20 3.83 13.16
C ILE A 17 10.34 3.20 14.24
N ILE A 18 9.61 2.15 13.88
CA ILE A 18 8.84 1.33 14.81
C ILE A 18 9.83 0.60 15.73
N PRO A 19 9.70 0.71 17.08
CA PRO A 19 10.54 -0.01 18.01
C PRO A 19 10.56 -1.50 17.69
N ARG A 20 11.76 -2.09 17.66
CA ARG A 20 11.95 -3.49 17.25
C ARG A 20 11.03 -4.48 18.00
N PRO A 21 10.83 -4.38 19.33
CA PRO A 21 9.93 -5.31 20.02
C PRO A 21 8.49 -5.24 19.52
N LEU A 22 7.98 -4.04 19.22
CA LEU A 22 6.64 -3.86 18.67
C LEU A 22 6.56 -4.40 17.24
N PHE A 23 7.58 -4.13 16.41
CA PHE A 23 7.61 -4.58 15.03
C PHE A 23 7.62 -6.12 14.91
N GLU A 24 8.37 -6.82 15.77
CA GLU A 24 8.34 -8.29 15.79
C GLU A 24 6.98 -8.84 16.24
N GLN A 25 6.31 -8.19 17.21
CA GLN A 25 4.94 -8.56 17.58
C GLN A 25 3.97 -8.36 16.41
N MET A 26 4.07 -7.25 15.69
CA MET A 26 3.24 -6.97 14.50
C MET A 26 3.41 -8.04 13.41
N LYS A 27 4.62 -8.58 13.22
CA LYS A 27 4.91 -9.62 12.24
C LYS A 27 4.27 -10.98 12.58
N CYS A 28 4.18 -11.29 13.87
CA CYS A 28 3.61 -12.55 14.36
C CYS A 28 2.11 -12.47 14.65
N ALA A 29 1.54 -11.26 14.72
CA ALA A 29 0.13 -11.04 14.96
C ALA A 29 -0.74 -11.42 13.74
N PRO A 30 -2.00 -11.83 13.96
CA PRO A 30 -2.98 -12.00 12.89
C PRO A 30 -3.04 -10.76 12.00
N ALA A 31 -3.05 -10.96 10.68
CA ALA A 31 -3.12 -9.88 9.72
C ALA A 31 -4.26 -10.10 8.74
N PHE A 32 -4.97 -9.02 8.49
CA PHE A 32 -6.08 -8.97 7.54
C PHE A 32 -5.61 -8.28 6.28
N VAL A 33 -5.77 -8.95 5.14
CA VAL A 33 -5.42 -8.42 3.82
C VAL A 33 -6.70 -7.99 3.13
N LEU A 34 -6.87 -6.69 2.94
CA LEU A 34 -7.98 -6.16 2.17
C LEU A 34 -7.70 -6.36 0.68
N GLN A 35 -8.45 -7.25 0.06
CA GLN A 35 -8.34 -7.50 -1.36
C GLN A 35 -9.31 -6.58 -2.12
N VAL A 36 -8.77 -5.45 -2.57
CA VAL A 36 -9.49 -4.48 -3.41
C VAL A 36 -9.08 -4.67 -4.88
N PRO A 37 -10.02 -4.68 -5.83
CA PRO A 37 -9.72 -4.77 -7.26
C PRO A 37 -8.71 -3.70 -7.69
N GLN A 38 -7.79 -4.07 -8.56
CA GLN A 38 -6.70 -3.18 -9.01
C GLN A 38 -7.24 -1.88 -9.61
N GLU A 39 -8.31 -1.94 -10.42
CA GLU A 39 -8.90 -0.76 -11.06
C GLU A 39 -9.41 0.25 -10.03
N LYS A 40 -10.02 -0.22 -8.94
CA LYS A 40 -10.49 0.66 -7.87
C LYS A 40 -9.34 1.32 -7.12
N ARG A 41 -8.31 0.53 -6.77
CA ARG A 41 -7.09 1.07 -6.13
C ARG A 41 -6.42 2.11 -7.02
N LEU A 42 -6.40 1.87 -8.33
CA LEU A 42 -5.84 2.79 -9.31
C LEU A 42 -6.66 4.08 -9.41
N GLN A 43 -7.98 3.99 -9.42
CA GLN A 43 -8.87 5.14 -9.45
C GLN A 43 -8.71 6.01 -8.20
N GLU A 44 -8.69 5.42 -7.01
CA GLU A 44 -8.47 6.18 -5.77
C GLU A 44 -7.07 6.82 -5.71
N CYS A 45 -6.03 6.09 -6.15
CA CYS A 45 -4.70 6.67 -6.32
C CYS A 45 -4.74 7.87 -7.27
N LEU A 46 -5.46 7.77 -8.40
CA LEU A 46 -5.57 8.90 -9.33
C LEU A 46 -6.17 10.12 -8.65
N ASP A 47 -7.29 9.95 -7.94
CA ASP A 47 -7.98 11.06 -7.28
C ASP A 47 -7.09 11.76 -6.22
N GLU A 48 -6.35 11.00 -5.42
CA GLU A 48 -5.42 11.54 -4.42
C GLU A 48 -4.20 12.22 -5.03
N TYR A 49 -3.56 11.57 -6.01
CA TYR A 49 -2.29 12.04 -6.56
C TYR A 49 -2.47 13.17 -7.59
N LEU A 50 -3.60 13.22 -8.30
CA LEU A 50 -3.96 14.35 -9.18
C LEU A 50 -4.02 15.66 -8.39
N ALA A 51 -4.52 15.64 -7.15
CA ALA A 51 -4.61 16.81 -6.30
C ALA A 51 -3.24 17.39 -5.88
N LEU A 52 -2.16 16.60 -5.93
CA LEU A 52 -0.82 17.01 -5.51
C LEU A 52 -0.07 17.80 -6.59
N GLY A 53 -0.49 17.72 -7.86
CA GLY A 53 0.10 18.41 -9.01
C GLY A 53 1.37 17.75 -9.57
N SER A 54 1.58 17.90 -10.88
CA SER A 54 2.61 17.17 -11.63
C SER A 54 4.05 17.39 -11.11
N GLN A 55 4.39 18.57 -10.60
CA GLN A 55 5.74 18.85 -10.13
C GLN A 55 6.13 18.00 -8.90
N LYS A 56 5.19 17.81 -7.96
CA LYS A 56 5.42 16.96 -6.77
C LYS A 56 5.52 15.48 -7.15
N LEU A 57 4.70 15.04 -8.10
CA LEU A 57 4.74 13.68 -8.63
C LEU A 57 6.07 13.38 -9.33
N SER A 58 6.56 14.28 -10.18
CA SER A 58 7.86 14.12 -10.84
C SER A 58 9.00 14.00 -9.83
N ALA A 59 9.01 14.84 -8.78
CA ALA A 59 10.01 14.76 -7.73
C ALA A 59 9.96 13.41 -6.98
N ALA A 60 8.76 12.94 -6.63
CA ALA A 60 8.57 11.65 -5.97
C ALA A 60 9.04 10.48 -6.86
N LEU A 61 8.73 10.49 -8.15
CA LEU A 61 9.19 9.49 -9.12
C LEU A 61 10.72 9.42 -9.20
N LEU A 62 11.38 10.59 -9.19
CA LEU A 62 12.84 10.66 -9.20
C LEU A 62 13.46 10.08 -7.92
N CYS A 63 12.87 10.31 -6.76
CA CYS A 63 13.30 9.68 -5.50
C CYS A 63 13.16 8.16 -5.55
N LEU A 64 12.13 7.65 -6.23
CA LEU A 64 11.89 6.22 -6.40
C LEU A 64 12.77 5.59 -7.49
N LYS A 65 13.50 6.36 -8.30
CA LYS A 65 14.29 5.87 -9.44
C LYS A 65 15.15 4.65 -9.15
N LYS A 66 15.87 4.66 -8.03
CA LYS A 66 16.75 3.54 -7.61
C LYS A 66 15.97 2.26 -7.34
N LYS A 67 14.73 2.38 -6.84
CA LYS A 67 13.90 1.24 -6.44
C LYS A 67 12.97 0.77 -7.58
N LEU A 68 12.50 1.70 -8.40
CA LEU A 68 11.61 1.45 -9.53
C LEU A 68 12.38 0.96 -10.77
N GLY A 69 13.63 1.40 -10.93
CA GLY A 69 14.48 1.12 -12.09
C GLY A 69 14.42 2.24 -13.14
N SER A 70 15.50 2.40 -13.90
CA SER A 70 15.66 3.51 -14.86
C SER A 70 14.58 3.55 -15.93
N LEU A 71 14.22 2.39 -16.50
CA LEU A 71 13.22 2.27 -17.56
C LEU A 71 11.82 2.66 -17.07
N GLU A 72 11.39 2.08 -15.95
CA GLU A 72 10.04 2.30 -15.39
C GLU A 72 9.88 3.73 -14.87
N THR A 73 10.94 4.31 -14.30
CA THR A 73 10.95 5.73 -13.92
C THR A 73 10.79 6.64 -15.12
N LYS A 74 11.51 6.35 -16.22
CA LYS A 74 11.40 7.13 -17.45
C LYS A 74 9.98 7.07 -18.00
N ARG A 75 9.39 5.87 -18.08
CA ARG A 75 8.00 5.68 -18.54
C ARG A 75 6.99 6.44 -17.68
N ALA A 76 7.15 6.41 -16.36
CA ALA A 76 6.25 7.12 -15.46
C ALA A 76 6.36 8.65 -15.62
N LEU A 77 7.57 9.18 -15.81
CA LEU A 77 7.79 10.60 -16.09
C LEU A 77 7.22 11.02 -17.45
N GLU A 78 7.44 10.23 -18.50
CA GLU A 78 6.86 10.47 -19.83
C GLU A 78 5.32 10.46 -19.79
N ALA A 79 4.74 9.50 -19.07
CA ALA A 79 3.29 9.45 -18.86
C ALA A 79 2.78 10.70 -18.14
N LEU A 80 3.50 11.16 -17.12
CA LEU A 80 3.15 12.36 -16.37
C LEU A 80 3.25 13.64 -17.23
N GLU A 81 4.28 13.76 -18.09
CA GLU A 81 4.43 14.88 -19.04
C GLU A 81 3.29 14.91 -20.07
N GLN A 82 2.79 13.74 -20.47
CA GLN A 82 1.66 13.60 -21.41
C GLN A 82 0.29 13.74 -20.73
N ASN A 83 0.24 14.10 -19.44
CA ASN A 83 -0.98 14.08 -18.61
C ASN A 83 -1.68 12.71 -18.56
N ASN A 84 -0.96 11.63 -18.86
CA ASN A 84 -1.43 10.26 -18.70
C ASN A 84 -1.18 9.78 -17.27
N PHE A 85 -1.92 10.37 -16.32
CA PHE A 85 -1.82 10.04 -14.90
C PHE A 85 -2.15 8.57 -14.62
N TYR A 86 -3.05 7.98 -15.41
CA TYR A 86 -3.42 6.57 -15.31
C TYR A 86 -2.21 5.65 -15.44
N GLU A 87 -1.40 5.84 -16.48
CA GLU A 87 -0.21 5.02 -16.69
C GLU A 87 0.84 5.26 -15.60
N CYS A 88 1.04 6.51 -15.18
CA CYS A 88 1.93 6.85 -14.08
C CYS A 88 1.52 6.12 -12.78
N CYS A 89 0.25 6.21 -12.39
CA CYS A 89 -0.27 5.55 -11.20
C CYS A 89 -0.23 4.03 -11.33
N ARG A 90 -0.47 3.47 -12.52
CA ARG A 90 -0.36 2.02 -12.78
C ARG A 90 1.05 1.50 -12.53
N ILE A 91 2.07 2.22 -13.01
CA ILE A 91 3.49 1.86 -12.81
C ILE A 91 3.84 1.89 -11.31
N LEU A 92 3.42 2.94 -10.61
CA LEU A 92 3.62 3.09 -9.17
C LEU A 92 2.90 2.00 -8.38
N LEU A 93 1.62 1.77 -8.65
CA LEU A 93 0.81 0.75 -7.99
C LEU A 93 1.45 -0.63 -8.13
N ARG A 94 1.93 -0.98 -9.33
CA ARG A 94 2.64 -2.24 -9.56
C ARG A 94 3.91 -2.37 -8.73
N TYR A 95 4.64 -1.27 -8.52
CA TYR A 95 5.82 -1.28 -7.66
C TYR A 95 5.46 -1.52 -6.19
N TYR A 96 4.41 -0.87 -5.70
CA TYR A 96 3.94 -1.06 -4.32
C TYR A 96 3.33 -2.45 -4.11
N ASP A 97 2.55 -2.97 -5.06
CA ASP A 97 2.00 -4.34 -5.01
C ASP A 97 3.09 -5.40 -4.87
N LYS A 98 4.20 -5.26 -5.60
CA LYS A 98 5.36 -6.16 -5.46
C LYS A 98 5.93 -6.14 -4.04
N LYS A 99 6.04 -4.96 -3.44
CA LYS A 99 6.56 -4.82 -2.07
C LYS A 99 5.60 -5.38 -1.04
N TYR A 100 4.30 -5.13 -1.21
CA TYR A 100 3.27 -5.67 -0.35
C TYR A 100 3.29 -7.20 -0.37
N ASN A 101 3.30 -7.79 -1.57
CA ASN A 101 3.37 -9.24 -1.75
C ASN A 101 4.64 -9.84 -1.13
N TYR A 102 5.78 -9.17 -1.27
CA TYR A 102 7.03 -9.59 -0.62
C TYR A 102 6.93 -9.52 0.92
N GLY A 103 6.33 -8.46 1.48
CA GLY A 103 6.09 -8.38 2.91
C GLY A 103 5.16 -9.47 3.44
N MET A 104 4.13 -9.83 2.66
CA MET A 104 3.19 -10.88 3.00
C MET A 104 3.83 -12.27 2.92
N SER A 105 4.72 -12.51 1.96
CA SER A 105 5.40 -13.80 1.83
C SER A 105 6.37 -14.12 2.97
N GLN A 106 6.71 -13.14 3.81
CA GLN A 106 7.52 -13.34 5.02
C GLN A 106 6.69 -13.74 6.25
N ARG A 107 5.36 -13.76 6.15
CA ARG A 107 4.45 -14.12 7.24
C ARG A 107 4.01 -15.57 7.11
N ASP A 108 3.66 -16.19 8.23
CA ASP A 108 3.02 -17.50 8.21
C ASP A 108 1.63 -17.37 7.53
N PRO A 109 1.35 -18.13 6.45
CA PRO A 109 0.04 -18.08 5.80
C PRO A 109 -1.15 -18.34 6.75
N LYS A 110 -0.94 -19.06 7.86
CA LYS A 110 -1.98 -19.37 8.84
C LYS A 110 -2.48 -18.17 9.63
N ILE A 111 -1.70 -17.09 9.69
CA ILE A 111 -2.08 -15.85 10.38
C ILE A 111 -2.57 -14.78 9.39
N LEU A 112 -2.73 -15.12 8.11
CA LEU A 112 -3.21 -14.23 7.06
C LEU A 112 -4.65 -14.54 6.70
N THR A 113 -5.54 -13.57 6.89
CA THR A 113 -6.93 -13.66 6.45
C THR A 113 -7.17 -12.66 5.31
N ILE A 114 -7.58 -13.15 4.14
CA ILE A 114 -7.93 -12.29 3.01
C ILE A 114 -9.40 -11.90 3.12
N LEU A 115 -9.66 -10.60 3.14
CA LEU A 115 -11.00 -10.03 3.19
C LEU A 115 -11.27 -9.34 1.85
N PRO A 116 -12.19 -9.86 1.02
CA PRO A 116 -12.60 -9.16 -0.20
C PRO A 116 -13.28 -7.85 0.19
N SER A 117 -12.82 -6.75 -0.41
CA SER A 117 -13.39 -5.42 -0.19
C SER A 117 -13.63 -4.70 -1.51
N THR A 118 -14.71 -3.93 -1.53
CA THR A 118 -15.09 -3.11 -2.67
C THR A 118 -14.53 -1.69 -2.59
N GLN A 119 -13.90 -1.31 -1.47
CA GLN A 119 -13.34 0.03 -1.19
C GLN A 119 -12.09 -0.10 -0.31
N VAL A 120 -11.16 0.86 -0.40
CA VAL A 120 -9.88 0.84 0.34
C VAL A 120 -10.02 1.36 1.77
N ALA A 121 -11.02 2.22 2.06
CA ALA A 121 -11.32 2.71 3.40
C ALA A 121 -12.83 2.88 3.61
N ASP A 122 -13.39 2.13 4.54
CA ASP A 122 -14.77 2.26 5.01
C ASP A 122 -14.83 1.75 6.46
N ASP A 123 -15.62 2.40 7.32
CA ASP A 123 -15.87 1.99 8.71
C ASP A 123 -16.39 0.54 8.78
N THR A 124 -16.96 0.04 7.68
CA THR A 124 -17.35 -1.36 7.53
C THR A 124 -16.18 -2.34 7.61
N ILE A 125 -14.94 -1.92 7.34
CA ILE A 125 -13.74 -2.78 7.45
C ILE A 125 -13.46 -3.12 8.91
N ILE A 126 -13.51 -2.12 9.80
CA ILE A 126 -13.29 -2.33 11.24
C ILE A 126 -14.35 -3.28 11.78
N ASN A 127 -15.61 -3.08 11.39
CA ASN A 127 -16.71 -3.97 11.77
C ASN A 127 -16.53 -5.40 11.22
N LYS A 128 -16.04 -5.56 9.98
CA LYS A 128 -15.74 -6.88 9.40
C LYS A 128 -14.62 -7.60 10.17
N ILE A 129 -13.58 -6.87 10.56
CA ILE A 129 -12.47 -7.43 11.35
C ILE A 129 -12.95 -7.82 12.75
N GLN A 130 -13.73 -6.96 13.42
CA GLN A 130 -14.31 -7.26 14.73
C GLN A 130 -15.25 -8.48 14.67
N ASN A 131 -16.13 -8.57 13.68
CA ASN A 131 -17.00 -9.74 13.54
C ASN A 131 -16.21 -11.05 13.34
N TYR A 132 -15.05 -11.00 12.67
CA TYR A 132 -14.18 -12.15 12.49
C TYR A 132 -13.41 -12.53 13.78
N LEU A 133 -13.01 -11.54 14.59
CA LEU A 133 -12.32 -11.79 15.87
C LEU A 133 -13.26 -12.37 16.94
N HIS A 134 -14.56 -12.11 16.81
CA HIS A 134 -15.60 -12.55 17.75
C HIS A 134 -16.38 -13.80 17.30
N SER A 135 -16.08 -14.35 16.12
CA SER A 135 -16.67 -15.59 15.56
C SER A 135 -15.78 -16.80 15.75
#